data_AF-A0A3M2SSI1-F1
#
_entry.id   AF-A0A3M2SSI1-F1
#
_cell.length_a   1.000
_cell.length_b   1.000
_cell.length_c   1.000
_cell.angle_alpha   90.00
_cell.angle_beta   90.00
_cell.angle_gamma   90.00
#
_symmetry.space_group_name_H-M   'P 1'
#
loop_
_entity.id
_entity.type
_entity.pdbx_description
1 polymer ?
#
loop_
_entity_poly.entity_id
_entity_poly.type
_entity_poly.pdbx_seq_one_letter_code
_entity_poly.pdbx_strand_id
1 'polypeptide(L)'
;MIDVSTNCPWYKGWEKESKAGKASGKTLLEAIDAIDPPSRPTDKPLRLPLQDVYKISGIGTVPVGRVETGTIKAGMVVTSAPANVTTEVKSVEMHHEQLVE
;
A
#
# COMPACT_ATOMS: atom_id res chain seq x y z
N MET A 1 15.98 -11.50 14.14
CA MET A 1 14.97 -12.54 13.89
C MET A 1 14.33 -12.86 15.23
N ILE A 2 13.01 -13.08 15.32
CA ILE A 2 12.37 -13.47 16.58
C ILE A 2 12.41 -14.99 16.68
N ASP A 3 13.03 -15.52 17.73
CA ASP A 3 13.17 -16.96 17.93
C ASP A 3 12.04 -17.52 18.80
N VAL A 4 11.83 -18.84 18.69
CA VAL A 4 10.87 -19.55 19.53
C VAL A 4 11.35 -19.57 20.98
N SER A 5 10.48 -19.18 21.91
CA SER A 5 10.80 -19.18 23.34
C SER A 5 11.05 -20.60 23.87
N THR A 6 12.21 -20.80 24.50
CA THR A 6 12.55 -22.05 25.22
C THR A 6 11.83 -22.17 26.57
N ASN A 7 11.25 -21.08 27.07
CA ASN A 7 10.63 -21.01 28.41
C ASN A 7 9.16 -21.47 28.41
N CYS A 8 8.58 -21.76 27.25
CA CYS A 8 7.18 -22.13 27.10
C CYS A 8 7.03 -23.54 26.50
N PRO A 9 7.51 -24.61 27.18
CA PRO A 9 7.48 -25.97 26.62
C PRO A 9 6.06 -26.50 26.40
N TRP A 10 5.06 -25.91 27.06
CA TRP A 10 3.64 -26.25 26.89
C TRP A 10 3.04 -25.67 25.60
N TYR A 11 3.65 -24.64 25.01
CA TYR A 11 3.12 -23.96 23.83
C TYR A 11 3.58 -24.67 22.55
N LYS A 12 2.62 -25.23 21.81
CA LYS A 12 2.89 -26.01 20.59
C LYS A 12 2.91 -25.17 19.31
N GLY A 13 2.44 -23.93 19.39
CA GLY A 13 2.22 -23.05 18.23
C GLY A 13 0.76 -22.62 18.11
N TRP A 14 0.51 -21.76 17.14
CA TRP A 14 -0.81 -21.34 16.70
C TRP A 14 -1.15 -22.02 15.36
N GLU A 15 -2.44 -22.15 15.09
CA GLU A 15 -2.98 -22.61 13.80
C GLU A 15 -4.05 -21.62 13.33
N LYS A 16 -4.13 -21.43 12.02
CA LYS A 16 -5.09 -20.56 11.34
C LYS A 16 -5.63 -21.29 10.12
N GLU A 17 -6.94 -21.21 9.90
CA GLU A 17 -7.59 -21.66 8.66
C GLU A 17 -8.22 -20.45 7.96
N SER A 18 -7.94 -20.29 6.67
CA SER A 18 -8.41 -19.18 5.84
C SER A 18 -8.88 -19.68 4.48
N LYS A 19 -9.43 -18.77 3.67
CA LYS A 19 -9.75 -19.06 2.27
C LYS A 19 -8.51 -19.42 1.43
N ALA A 20 -7.32 -18.97 1.84
CA ALA A 20 -6.06 -19.27 1.17
C ALA A 20 -5.42 -20.60 1.64
N GLY A 21 -5.97 -21.23 2.68
CA GLY A 21 -5.49 -22.49 3.25
C GLY A 21 -5.20 -22.40 4.74
N LYS A 22 -4.57 -23.47 5.27
CA LYS A 22 -4.13 -23.57 6.66
C LYS A 22 -2.71 -23.05 6.83
N ALA A 23 -2.48 -22.29 7.89
CA ALA A 23 -1.17 -21.79 8.31
C ALA A 23 -0.93 -22.12 9.79
N SER A 24 0.33 -22.31 10.17
CA SER A 24 0.73 -22.52 11.57
C SER A 24 2.09 -21.88 11.84
N GLY A 25 2.39 -21.61 13.10
CA GLY A 25 3.65 -21.00 13.53
C GLY A 25 3.78 -20.95 15.04
N LYS A 26 4.85 -20.36 15.55
CA LYS A 26 5.15 -20.28 17.00
C LYS A 26 5.49 -18.86 17.46
N THR A 27 5.84 -17.97 16.54
CA THR A 27 6.21 -16.59 16.85
C THR A 27 5.10 -15.64 16.42
N LEU A 28 5.10 -14.45 17.02
CA LEU A 28 4.23 -13.35 16.60
C LEU A 28 4.56 -12.87 15.18
N LEU A 29 5.85 -12.92 14.79
CA LEU A 29 6.27 -12.54 13.45
C LEU A 29 5.67 -13.48 12.40
N GLU A 30 5.76 -14.79 12.61
CA GLU A 30 5.11 -15.78 11.71
C GLU A 30 3.59 -15.56 11.63
N ALA A 31 2.95 -15.12 12.74
CA ALA A 31 1.51 -14.83 12.71
C ALA A 31 1.18 -13.60 11.86
N ILE A 32 2.03 -12.57 11.87
CA ILE A 32 1.90 -11.38 11.02
C ILE A 32 2.14 -11.74 9.55
N ASP A 33 3.18 -12.54 9.27
CA ASP A 33 3.50 -12.99 7.91
C ASP A 33 2.42 -13.92 7.33
N ALA A 34 1.67 -14.61 8.20
CA ALA A 34 0.54 -15.45 7.80
C ALA A 34 -0.77 -14.68 7.58
N ILE A 35 -0.77 -13.34 7.65
CA ILE A 35 -1.93 -12.52 7.28
C ILE A 35 -2.11 -12.57 5.76
N ASP A 36 -3.31 -12.96 5.32
CA ASP A 36 -3.65 -12.97 3.90
C ASP A 36 -3.72 -11.53 3.39
N PRO A 37 -2.92 -11.14 2.38
CA PRO A 37 -2.95 -9.79 1.86
C PRO A 37 -4.35 -9.46 1.33
N PRO A 38 -4.92 -8.28 1.64
CA PRO A 38 -6.20 -7.88 1.10
C PRO A 38 -6.10 -7.68 -0.41
N SER A 39 -7.17 -8.02 -1.13
CA SER A 39 -7.25 -7.74 -2.57
C SER A 39 -7.25 -6.22 -2.80
N ARG A 40 -6.32 -5.76 -3.64
CA ARG A 40 -6.22 -4.34 -4.02
C ARG A 40 -7.23 -4.02 -5.11
N PRO A 41 -8.05 -2.96 -4.97
CA PRO A 41 -9.09 -2.63 -5.95
C PRO A 41 -8.53 -1.88 -7.17
N THR A 42 -7.65 -2.52 -7.94
CA THR A 42 -6.97 -1.94 -9.11
C THR A 42 -7.90 -1.70 -10.30
N ASP A 43 -8.97 -2.50 -10.43
CA ASP A 43 -9.93 -2.39 -11.54
C ASP A 43 -10.99 -1.30 -11.32
N LYS A 44 -10.99 -0.67 -10.13
CA LYS A 44 -11.91 0.44 -9.82
C LYS A 44 -11.35 1.76 -10.35
N PRO A 45 -12.19 2.79 -10.54
CA PRO A 45 -11.71 4.13 -10.90
C PRO A 45 -10.70 4.69 -9.90
N LEU A 46 -9.74 5.50 -10.38
CA LEU A 46 -8.73 6.14 -9.53
C LEU A 46 -9.39 7.01 -8.45
N ARG A 47 -9.02 6.77 -7.19
CA ARG A 47 -9.29 7.66 -6.06
C ARG A 47 -8.03 7.78 -5.21
N LEU A 48 -7.53 9.01 -5.11
CA LEU A 48 -6.30 9.34 -4.39
C LEU A 48 -6.59 10.57 -3.50
N PRO A 49 -6.96 10.38 -2.23
CA PRO A 49 -7.11 11.47 -1.27
C PRO A 49 -5.76 12.14 -1.01
N LEU A 50 -5.70 13.46 -1.17
CA LEU A 50 -4.49 14.24 -0.91
C LEU A 50 -4.28 14.40 0.59
N GLN A 51 -3.09 14.05 1.05
CA GLN A 51 -2.63 14.26 2.43
C GLN A 51 -1.97 15.64 2.53
N ASP A 52 -1.05 15.92 1.61
CA ASP A 52 -0.30 17.17 1.55
C ASP A 52 -0.10 17.62 0.11
N VAL A 53 0.21 18.90 -0.06
CA VAL A 53 0.57 19.48 -1.36
C VAL A 53 1.82 20.34 -1.18
N TYR A 54 2.86 20.01 -1.92
CA TYR A 54 4.14 20.73 -1.88
C TYR A 54 4.36 21.52 -3.15
N LYS A 55 5.14 22.61 -3.05
CA LYS A 55 5.67 23.35 -4.19
C LYS A 55 7.19 23.21 -4.20
N ILE A 56 7.70 22.39 -5.12
CA ILE A 56 9.12 22.10 -5.23
C ILE A 56 9.71 22.94 -6.36
N SER A 57 10.76 23.71 -6.06
CA SER A 57 11.45 24.52 -7.07
C SER A 57 11.97 23.65 -8.20
N GLY A 58 11.72 24.05 -9.45
CA GLY A 58 12.13 23.30 -10.64
C GLY A 58 11.21 22.14 -11.06
N ILE A 59 10.34 21.63 -10.18
CA ILE A 59 9.38 20.54 -10.48
C ILE A 59 7.96 21.09 -10.63
N GLY A 60 7.55 21.98 -9.71
CA GLY A 60 6.21 22.52 -9.65
C GLY A 60 5.41 22.01 -8.45
N THR A 61 4.11 21.78 -8.66
CA THR A 61 3.19 21.34 -7.61
C THR A 61 3.19 19.82 -7.50
N VAL A 62 3.45 19.30 -6.30
CA VAL A 62 3.55 17.87 -6.02
C VAL A 62 2.53 17.50 -4.94
N PRO A 63 1.35 16.97 -5.31
CA PRO A 63 0.39 16.41 -4.35
C PRO A 63 0.85 15.03 -3.88
N VAL A 64 0.67 14.74 -2.59
CA VAL A 64 1.04 13.46 -1.97
C VAL A 64 -0.20 12.83 -1.35
N GLY A 65 -0.36 11.52 -1.51
CA GLY A 65 -1.47 10.80 -0.94
C GLY A 65 -1.39 9.30 -1.20
N ARG A 66 -2.38 8.57 -0.68
CA ARG A 66 -2.51 7.13 -0.88
C ARG A 66 -3.50 6.85 -2.00
N VAL A 67 -3.14 5.96 -2.93
CA VAL A 67 -4.09 5.41 -3.88
C VAL A 67 -5.00 4.43 -3.14
N GLU A 68 -6.26 4.79 -2.98
CA GLU A 68 -7.27 3.94 -2.32
C GLU A 68 -7.91 2.97 -3.32
N THR A 69 -8.16 3.44 -4.55
CA THR A 69 -8.69 2.62 -5.64
C THR A 69 -8.06 3.00 -6.98
N GLY A 70 -8.04 2.05 -7.91
CA GLY A 70 -7.49 2.23 -9.25
C GLY A 70 -5.97 2.26 -9.30
N THR A 71 -5.45 2.83 -10.37
CA THR A 71 -4.01 3.01 -10.61
C THR A 71 -3.75 4.44 -11.08
N ILE A 72 -2.53 4.92 -10.84
CA ILE A 72 -2.05 6.23 -11.31
C ILE A 72 -0.75 6.01 -12.06
N LYS A 73 -0.63 6.63 -13.23
CA LYS A 73 0.54 6.52 -14.12
C LYS A 73 0.85 7.89 -14.71
N ALA A 74 2.11 8.09 -15.11
CA ALA A 74 2.48 9.24 -15.92
C ALA A 74 1.66 9.27 -17.22
N GLY A 75 1.29 10.46 -17.68
CA GLY A 75 0.46 10.69 -18.86
C GLY A 75 -1.05 10.57 -18.62
N MET A 76 -1.50 10.10 -17.45
CA MET A 76 -2.94 10.11 -17.13
C MET A 76 -3.45 11.53 -16.96
N VAL A 77 -4.63 11.81 -17.52
CA VAL A 77 -5.38 13.04 -17.25
C VAL A 77 -6.28 12.81 -16.04
N VAL A 78 -6.05 13.54 -14.96
CA VAL A 78 -6.74 13.40 -13.68
C VAL A 78 -7.52 14.67 -13.34
N THR A 79 -8.63 14.50 -12.60
CA THR A 79 -9.44 15.61 -12.10
C THR A 79 -9.40 15.67 -10.58
N SER A 80 -9.04 16.82 -10.04
CA SER A 80 -9.01 17.09 -8.60
C SER A 80 -10.34 17.65 -8.14
N ALA A 81 -11.08 16.86 -7.37
CA ALA A 81 -12.29 17.30 -6.68
C ALA A 81 -11.95 17.93 -5.31
N PRO A 82 -12.77 18.84 -4.77
CA PRO A 82 -14.00 19.39 -5.35
C PRO A 82 -13.77 20.57 -6.32
N ALA A 83 -12.52 21.02 -6.49
CA ALA A 83 -12.19 22.19 -7.31
C ALA A 83 -12.41 22.00 -8.83
N ASN A 84 -12.64 20.76 -9.28
CA ASN A 84 -12.82 20.38 -10.68
C ASN A 84 -11.66 20.83 -11.59
N VAL A 85 -10.44 20.78 -11.07
CA VAL A 85 -9.23 21.09 -11.83
C VAL A 85 -8.74 19.83 -12.52
N THR A 86 -8.59 19.88 -13.85
CA THR A 86 -8.09 18.75 -14.65
C THR A 86 -6.67 19.03 -15.14
N THR A 87 -5.77 18.07 -14.95
CA THR A 87 -4.37 18.16 -15.37
C THR A 87 -3.82 16.80 -15.76
N GLU A 88 -2.76 16.79 -16.55
CA GLU A 88 -1.97 15.60 -16.84
C GLU A 88 -0.95 15.33 -15.71
N VAL A 89 -0.81 14.06 -15.32
CA VAL A 89 0.22 13.59 -14.39
C VAL A 89 1.54 13.48 -15.14
N LYS A 90 2.57 14.22 -14.72
CA LYS A 90 3.89 14.19 -15.38
C LYS A 90 4.80 13.05 -14.93
N SER A 91 4.83 12.78 -13.63
CA SER A 91 5.58 11.67 -13.04
C SER A 91 4.90 11.20 -11.75
N VAL A 92 5.22 9.98 -11.32
CA VAL A 92 4.79 9.41 -10.06
C VAL A 92 6.05 8.88 -9.35
N GLU A 93 6.18 9.19 -8.06
CA GLU A 93 7.31 8.75 -7.25
C GLU A 93 6.80 8.08 -5.97
N MET A 94 7.50 7.05 -5.52
CA MET A 94 7.28 6.40 -4.23
C MET A 94 8.64 6.14 -3.58
N HIS A 95 8.84 6.60 -2.35
CA HIS A 95 10.12 6.46 -1.64
C HIS A 95 11.36 6.98 -2.42
N HIS A 96 11.22 8.11 -3.12
CA HIS A 96 12.26 8.72 -3.97
C HIS A 96 12.66 7.90 -5.21
N GLU A 97 11.88 6.88 -5.57
CA GLU A 97 12.05 6.14 -6.81
C GLU A 97 10.90 6.48 -7.77
N GLN A 98 11.26 6.75 -9.02
CA GLN A 98 10.28 7.01 -10.07
C GLN A 98 9.59 5.70 -10.45
N LEU A 99 8.25 5.71 -10.41
CA LEU A 99 7.44 4.60 -10.88
C LEU A 99 7.22 4.74 -12.39
N VAL A 100 7.69 3.73 -13.15
CA VAL A 100 7.58 3.67 -14.61
C VAL A 100 6.25 3.05 -15.05
N GLU A 101 5.63 2.27 -14.16
CA GLU A 101 4.36 1.58 -14.38
C GLU A 101 3.20 2.14 -13.56
#